data_AF-X1AKN8-F1
#
_entry.id   AF-X1AKN8-F1
#
_cell.length_a   1.000
_cell.length_b   1.000
_cell.length_c   1.000
_cell.angle_alpha   90.00
_cell.angle_beta   90.00
_cell.angle_gamma   90.00
#
_symmetry.space_group_name_H-M   'P 1'
#
loop_
_entity.id
_entity.type
_entity.pdbx_description
1 polymer ?
#
loop_
_entity_poly.entity_id
_entity_poly.type
_entity_poly.pdbx_seq_one_letter_code
_entity_poly.pdbx_strand_id
1 'polypeptide(L)' 'MDVRLVVFDVDGTLTQHSSVWWRLHELFGTTKEGRLYFDQYFAGEINYTQWADYDAALWKGKPVSRVMEMR' A
#
# COMPACT_ATOMS: atom_id res chain seq x y z
N MET A 1 8.28 -8.02 -34.55
CA MET A 1 7.46 -7.07 -33.77
C MET A 1 8.43 -6.23 -32.97
N ASP A 2 8.50 -4.92 -33.24
CA ASP A 2 9.30 -4.00 -32.43
C ASP A 2 8.45 -3.46 -31.28
N VAL A 3 8.81 -3.84 -30.06
CA VAL A 3 8.22 -3.28 -28.84
C VAL A 3 8.85 -1.92 -28.59
N ARG A 4 8.03 -0.86 -28.61
CA ARG A 4 8.48 0.54 -28.45
C ARG A 4 8.26 1.12 -27.05
N LEU A 5 7.46 0.44 -26.23
CA LEU A 5 7.16 0.84 -24.86
C LEU A 5 6.75 -0.39 -24.03
N VAL A 6 7.22 -0.44 -22.79
CA VAL A 6 6.77 -1.38 -21.77
C VAL A 6 6.50 -0.60 -20.49
N VAL A 7 5.38 -0.91 -19.83
CA VAL A 7 5.00 -0.34 -18.53
C VAL A 7 4.80 -1.51 -17.58
N PHE A 8 5.36 -1.38 -16.38
CA PHE A 8 5.24 -2.38 -15.33
C PHE A 8 4.45 -1.78 -14.17
N ASP A 9 3.59 -2.60 -13.60
CA ASP A 9 3.12 -2.37 -12.24
C ASP A 9 4.31 -2.47 -11.26
N VAL A 10 4.20 -1.86 -10.10
CA VAL A 10 5.27 -1.82 -9.11
C VAL A 10 5.16 -3.00 -8.16
N ASP A 11 4.07 -3.03 -7.38
CA ASP A 11 3.88 -3.99 -6.30
C ASP A 11 3.64 -5.41 -6.85
N GLY A 12 4.48 -6.36 -6.43
CA GLY A 12 4.40 -7.75 -6.88
C GLY A 12 4.76 -7.99 -8.35
N THR A 13 5.13 -6.93 -9.09
CA THR A 13 5.61 -7.01 -10.49
C THR A 13 7.08 -6.60 -10.59
N LEU A 14 7.43 -5.36 -10.21
CA LEU A 14 8.83 -4.93 -10.11
C LEU A 14 9.45 -5.25 -8.74
N THR A 15 8.63 -5.28 -7.69
CA THR A 15 9.07 -5.58 -6.33
C THR A 15 8.91 -7.06 -5.99
N GLN A 16 9.79 -7.60 -5.14
CA GLN A 16 9.66 -8.97 -4.64
C GLN A 16 8.59 -9.11 -3.54
N HIS A 17 8.24 -8.01 -2.87
CA HIS A 17 7.11 -7.97 -1.94
C HIS A 17 5.81 -7.70 -2.69
N SER A 18 4.70 -8.17 -2.13
CA SER A 18 3.38 -8.10 -2.74
C SER A 18 2.65 -6.77 -2.52
N SER A 19 3.05 -5.95 -1.53
CA SER A 19 2.36 -4.68 -1.24
C SER A 19 3.23 -3.72 -0.45
N VAL A 20 3.51 -2.54 -1.00
CA VAL A 20 4.16 -1.46 -0.24
C VAL A 20 3.26 -0.94 0.88
N TRP A 21 1.94 -0.93 0.66
CA TRP A 21 0.94 -0.51 1.64
C TRP A 21 1.01 -1.38 2.90
N TRP A 22 1.07 -2.71 2.74
CA TRP A 22 1.20 -3.61 3.89
C TRP A 22 2.52 -3.43 4.64
N ARG A 23 3.63 -3.21 3.92
CA ARG A 23 4.93 -2.91 4.56
C ARG A 23 4.88 -1.63 5.40
N LEU A 24 4.14 -0.61 4.96
CA LEU A 24 3.91 0.61 5.75
C LEU A 24 3.07 0.35 7.00
N HIS A 25 2.06 -0.53 6.91
CA HIS A 25 1.32 -0.96 8.09
C HIS A 25 2.19 -1.71 9.10
N GLU A 26 3.09 -2.59 8.64
CA GLU A 26 4.05 -3.28 9.50
C GLU A 26 5.03 -2.29 10.16
N LEU A 27 5.59 -1.35 9.39
CA LEU A 27 6.53 -0.34 9.90
C LEU A 27 5.90 0.54 10.97
N PHE A 28 4.65 1.00 10.74
CA PHE A 28 3.99 1.97 11.61
C PHE A 28 3.06 1.34 12.66
N GLY A 29 2.94 0.01 12.68
CA GLY A 29 2.14 -0.73 13.65
C GLY A 29 0.64 -0.54 13.47
N THR A 30 0.18 -0.43 12.21
CA THR A 30 -1.23 -0.15 11.85
C THR A 30 -1.87 -1.32 11.10
N THR A 31 -1.33 -2.54 11.25
CA THR A 31 -1.81 -3.75 10.56
C THR A 31 -3.23 -4.14 10.96
N LYS A 32 -3.66 -3.82 12.18
CA LYS A 32 -5.03 -4.10 12.65
C LYS A 32 -6.06 -3.23 11.93
N GLU A 33 -5.83 -1.92 11.88
CA GLU A 33 -6.70 -0.97 11.19
C GLU A 33 -6.64 -1.18 9.67
N GLY A 34 -5.45 -1.40 9.12
CA GLY A 34 -5.30 -1.69 7.68
C GLY A 34 -6.03 -2.97 7.27
N ARG A 35 -6.03 -4.02 8.10
CA ARG A 35 -6.81 -5.25 7.86
C ARG A 35 -8.30 -4.97 7.80
N LEU A 36 -8.81 -4.13 8.73
CA LEU A 36 -10.22 -3.73 8.74
C LEU A 36 -10.61 -3.04 7.44
N TYR A 37 -9.85 -2.02 7.00
CA TYR A 37 -10.18 -1.28 5.78
C TYR A 37 -10.02 -2.13 4.52
N PHE A 38 -9.03 -3.02 4.49
CA PHE A 38 -8.90 -4.00 3.42
C PHE A 38 -10.15 -4.90 3.36
N ASP A 39 -10.62 -5.45 4.48
CA ASP A 39 -11.81 -6.30 4.51
C ASP A 39 -13.05 -5.55 4.01
N GLN A 40 -13.24 -4.30 4.42
CA GLN A 40 -14.33 -3.45 3.94
C GLN A 40 -14.27 -3.21 2.43
N TYR A 41 -13.07 -2.97 1.89
CA TYR A 41 -12.86 -2.78 0.45
C TYR A 41 -13.22 -4.05 -0.33
N PHE A 42 -12.72 -5.22 0.11
CA PHE A 42 -13.01 -6.49 -0.56
C PHE A 42 -14.46 -6.95 -0.38
N ALA A 43 -15.14 -6.52 0.69
CA ALA A 43 -16.58 -6.70 0.86
C ALA A 43 -17.42 -5.76 -0.03
N GLY A 44 -16.80 -4.76 -0.68
CA GLY A 44 -17.48 -3.76 -1.50
C GLY A 44 -18.21 -2.67 -0.68
N GLU A 45 -17.91 -2.56 0.61
CA GLU A 45 -18.48 -1.55 1.51
C GLU A 45 -17.88 -0.16 1.28
N ILE A 46 -16.63 -0.12 0.82
CA ILE A 46 -15.90 1.10 0.47
C ILE A 46 -15.25 0.93 -0.89
N ASN A 47 -15.12 2.02 -1.64
CA ASN A 47 -14.40 2.01 -2.91
C ASN A 47 -12.89 2.14 -2.71
N TYR A 48 -12.13 1.96 -3.81
CA TYR A 48 -10.68 2.02 -3.78
C TYR A 48 -10.13 3.34 -3.25
N THR A 49 -10.70 4.48 -3.66
CA THR A 49 -10.26 5.80 -3.20
C THR A 49 -10.45 5.95 -1.70
N GLN A 50 -11.58 5.51 -1.16
CA GLN A 50 -11.84 5.51 0.28
C GLN A 50 -10.85 4.63 1.03
N TRP A 51 -10.59 3.41 0.53
CA TRP A 51 -9.61 2.51 1.13
C TRP A 51 -8.21 3.12 1.17
N ALA A 52 -7.76 3.69 0.05
CA ALA A 52 -6.46 4.36 -0.06
C ALA A 52 -6.35 5.57 0.89
N ASP A 53 -7.39 6.40 1.00
CA ASP A 53 -7.43 7.53 1.91
C ASP A 53 -7.39 7.10 3.38
N TYR A 54 -8.10 6.02 3.73
CA TYR A 54 -8.14 5.50 5.10
C TYR A 54 -6.79 4.91 5.53
N ASP A 55 -6.17 4.08 4.68
CA ASP A 55 -4.84 3.52 4.95
C ASP A 55 -3.79 4.63 5.06
N ALA A 56 -3.79 5.60 4.14
CA ALA A 56 -2.85 6.72 4.18
C ALA A 56 -3.05 7.61 5.42
N ALA A 57 -4.29 7.78 5.88
CA ALA A 57 -4.59 8.55 7.09
C ALA A 57 -3.98 7.93 8.35
N LEU A 58 -3.87 6.59 8.42
CA LEU A 58 -3.22 5.89 9.54
C LEU A 58 -1.72 6.22 9.67
N TRP A 59 -1.08 6.63 8.58
CA TRP A 59 0.34 6.99 8.56
C TRP A 59 0.59 8.48 8.74
N LYS A 60 -0.46 9.29 8.90
CA LYS A 60 -0.34 10.74 9.06
C LYS A 60 0.53 11.09 10.28
N GLY A 61 1.50 11.99 10.07
CA GLY A 61 2.42 12.43 11.11
C GLY A 61 3.59 11.47 11.38
N LYS A 62 3.67 10.34 10.66
CA LYS A 62 4.85 9.47 10.70
C LYS A 62 5.97 10.07 9.84
N PRO A 63 7.24 10.03 10.30
CA PRO A 63 8.34 10.62 9.56
C PRO A 63 8.74 9.77 8.35
N VAL A 64 8.90 10.44 7.20
CA VAL A 64 9.31 9.79 5.94
C VAL A 64 10.68 9.11 6.04
N SER A 65 11.58 9.60 6.90
CA SER A 65 12.89 8.99 7.11
C SER A 65 12.81 7.52 7.52
N ARG A 66 11.78 7.14 8.28
CA ARG A 66 11.56 5.75 8.70
C ARG A 66 11.23 4.84 7.53
N VAL A 67 10.56 5.36 6.50
CA VAL A 67 10.28 4.65 5.25
C VAL A 67 11.57 4.53 4.43
N MET A 68 12.37 5.60 4.35
CA MET A 68 13.64 5.61 3.61
C MET A 68 14.70 4.69 4.21
N GLU A 69 14.61 4.37 5.50
CA GLU A 69 15.47 3.41 6.20
C GLU A 69 15.05 1.94 5.96
N MET A 70 13.86 1.69 5.39
CA MET A 70 13.40 0.33 5.08
C MET A 70 14.23 -0.27 3.95
N ARG A 71 14.60 -1.55 4.11
CA ARG A 71 15.31 -2.35 3.11
C ARG A 71 14.39 -3.40 2.48
#